data_AF-Q93WK7-F1
#
_entry.id   AF-Q93WK7-F1
#
_cell.length_a   1.000
_cell.length_b   1.000
_cell.length_c   1.000
_cell.angle_alpha   90.00
_cell.angle_beta   90.00
_cell.angle_gamma   90.00
#
_symmetry.space_group_name_H-M   'P 1'
#
loop_
_entity.id
_entity.type
_entity.pdbx_description
1 polymer ?
#
loop_
_entity_poly.entity_id
_entity_poly.type
_entity_poly.pdbx_seq_one_letter_code
_entity_poly.pdbx_strand_id
1 'polypeptide(L)'
;IDCGVSIGTIFGIYMIKDKDNVTLDDVLQPGTDMLAAGYCMYGSSCTLVLSTGNGVNGFTLDPSLGEFILTHPNIKIPNRGKIYSVNEGSAKNWDAPTAKFVEKCKFPQDGSPSKSLRYIGSMVADVHRTLLYGGIFLYPADQKSPNGKLRVL
;
A
#
# COMPACT_ATOMS: atom_id res chain seq x y z
N ILE A 1 -9.31 -13.64 -11.90
CA ILE A 1 -7.87 -13.35 -11.66
C ILE A 1 -7.14 -14.20 -12.67
N ASP A 2 -6.85 -13.61 -13.82
CA ASP A 2 -6.69 -14.46 -15.01
C ASP A 2 -5.21 -14.84 -15.19
N CYS A 3 -4.31 -14.06 -14.60
CA CYS A 3 -2.85 -14.28 -14.62
C CYS A 3 -2.26 -14.77 -13.28
N GLY A 4 -3.09 -15.10 -12.28
CA GLY A 4 -2.63 -15.69 -11.01
C GLY A 4 -1.73 -14.80 -10.14
N VAL A 5 -1.71 -13.48 -10.35
CA VAL A 5 -0.93 -12.54 -9.54
C VAL A 5 -1.53 -12.32 -8.14
N SER A 6 -0.70 -11.91 -7.18
CA SER A 6 -1.16 -11.60 -5.82
C SER A 6 -2.15 -10.44 -5.80
N ILE A 7 -3.27 -10.62 -5.09
CA ILE A 7 -4.33 -9.63 -4.93
C ILE A 7 -4.63 -9.41 -3.45
N GLY A 8 -5.65 -8.63 -3.12
CA GLY A 8 -6.05 -8.44 -1.73
C GLY A 8 -7.36 -7.69 -1.55
N THR A 9 -7.78 -7.63 -0.29
CA THR A 9 -8.89 -6.81 0.20
C THR A 9 -8.31 -5.71 1.08
N ILE A 10 -8.84 -4.49 0.96
CA ILE A 10 -8.43 -3.34 1.78
C ILE A 10 -9.67 -2.84 2.52
N PHE A 11 -9.50 -2.42 3.77
CA PHE A 11 -10.59 -1.90 4.57
C PHE A 11 -10.12 -0.78 5.51
N GLY A 12 -11.04 0.14 5.81
CA GLY A 12 -10.93 1.14 6.86
C GLY A 12 -12.18 1.08 7.73
N ILE A 13 -12.03 1.34 9.03
CA ILE A 13 -13.10 1.30 10.02
C ILE A 13 -13.19 2.68 10.65
N TYR A 14 -14.34 3.32 10.49
CA TYR A 14 -14.67 4.62 11.09
C TYR A 14 -15.75 4.45 12.16
N MET A 15 -15.82 5.39 13.08
CA MET A 15 -16.96 5.51 13.99
C MET A 15 -18.07 6.29 13.31
N ILE A 16 -19.30 5.79 13.37
CA ILE A 16 -20.49 6.57 13.00
C ILE A 16 -20.69 7.71 14.00
N LYS A 17 -21.07 8.90 13.52
CA LYS A 17 -21.22 10.10 14.35
C LYS A 17 -22.55 10.09 15.10
N ASP A 18 -23.61 9.66 14.42
CA ASP A 18 -24.96 9.50 14.97
C ASP A 18 -25.45 8.06 14.69
N LYS A 19 -25.81 7.33 15.75
CA LYS A 19 -26.27 5.94 15.63
C LYS A 19 -27.72 5.83 15.15
N ASP A 20 -28.52 6.85 15.44
CA ASP A 20 -29.96 6.83 15.16
C ASP A 20 -30.27 7.40 13.77
N ASN A 21 -29.30 8.10 13.15
CA ASN A 21 -29.43 8.68 11.83
C ASN A 21 -28.15 8.55 10.99
N VAL A 22 -27.97 7.39 10.35
CA VAL A 22 -26.81 7.11 9.49
C VAL A 22 -26.94 7.85 8.16
N THR A 23 -25.90 8.61 7.80
CA THR A 23 -25.83 9.42 6.58
C THR A 23 -24.57 9.15 5.78
N LEU A 24 -24.48 9.72 4.57
CA LEU A 24 -23.26 9.63 3.76
C LEU A 24 -22.05 10.30 4.44
N ASP A 25 -22.28 11.29 5.29
CA ASP A 25 -21.22 12.00 6.01
C ASP A 25 -20.52 11.15 7.09
N ASP A 26 -21.09 9.99 7.42
CA ASP A 26 -20.47 8.98 8.29
C ASP A 26 -19.38 8.17 7.57
N VAL A 27 -19.35 8.18 6.23
CA VAL A 27 -18.27 7.55 5.44
C VAL A 27 -17.37 8.56 4.73
N LEU A 28 -17.81 9.82 4.60
CA LEU A 28 -17.00 10.93 4.08
C LEU A 28 -16.16 11.58 5.21
N GLN A 29 -15.39 10.76 5.93
CA GLN A 29 -14.52 11.20 7.01
C GLN A 29 -13.06 11.23 6.55
N PRO A 30 -12.22 12.13 7.08
CA PRO A 30 -10.80 12.12 6.77
C PRO A 30 -10.14 10.86 7.34
N GLY A 31 -9.15 10.30 6.63
CA GLY A 31 -8.48 9.06 7.06
C GLY A 31 -7.78 9.12 8.42
N THR A 32 -7.57 10.32 8.98
CA THR A 32 -7.10 10.53 10.36
C THR A 32 -8.08 10.05 11.43
N ASP A 33 -9.36 9.92 11.06
CA ASP A 33 -10.45 9.56 11.98
C ASP A 33 -10.73 8.04 11.96
N MET A 34 -9.95 7.26 11.18
CA MET A 34 -10.05 5.80 11.19
C MET A 34 -9.68 5.25 12.58
N LEU A 35 -10.55 4.41 13.13
CA LEU A 35 -10.29 3.65 14.37
C LEU A 35 -9.34 2.47 14.11
N ALA A 36 -9.49 1.86 12.94
CA ALA A 36 -8.65 0.76 12.49
C ALA A 36 -8.59 0.71 10.97
N ALA A 37 -7.51 0.19 10.44
CA ALA A 37 -7.35 -0.03 9.01
C ALA A 37 -6.46 -1.24 8.76
N GLY A 38 -6.64 -1.83 7.59
CA GLY A 38 -5.85 -2.99 7.24
C GLY A 38 -6.10 -3.49 5.84
N TYR A 39 -5.42 -4.58 5.54
CA TYR A 39 -5.61 -5.31 4.29
C TYR A 39 -5.35 -6.78 4.49
N CYS A 40 -6.03 -7.60 3.70
CA CYS A 40 -5.72 -9.01 3.53
C CYS A 40 -5.05 -9.20 2.17
N MET A 41 -3.83 -9.73 2.14
CA MET A 41 -3.11 -10.07 0.92
C MET A 41 -3.28 -11.55 0.63
N TYR A 42 -3.75 -11.88 -0.57
CA TYR A 42 -3.87 -13.24 -1.08
C TYR A 42 -2.71 -13.48 -2.05
N GLY A 43 -1.57 -13.93 -1.50
CA GLY A 43 -0.35 -14.24 -2.24
C GLY A 43 0.02 -15.71 -2.14
N SER A 44 1.31 -16.00 -1.96
CA SER A 44 1.78 -17.36 -1.62
C SER A 44 1.23 -17.86 -0.28
N SER A 45 0.90 -16.93 0.62
CA SER A 45 0.10 -17.15 1.82
C SER A 45 -0.96 -16.06 1.92
N CYS A 46 -2.00 -16.32 2.71
CA CYS A 46 -3.00 -15.31 3.06
C CYS A 46 -2.52 -14.56 4.31
N THR A 47 -2.28 -13.26 4.19
CA THR A 47 -1.75 -12.43 5.29
C THR A 47 -2.67 -11.25 5.57
N LEU A 48 -3.16 -11.14 6.80
CA LEU A 48 -3.88 -9.98 7.31
C LEU A 48 -2.89 -9.01 7.97
N VAL A 49 -2.85 -7.76 7.52
CA VAL A 49 -2.13 -6.68 8.19
C VAL A 49 -3.14 -5.70 8.77
N LEU A 50 -3.02 -5.40 10.06
CA LEU A 50 -3.99 -4.62 10.82
C LEU A 50 -3.29 -3.57 11.69
N SER A 51 -3.88 -2.38 11.74
CA SER A 51 -3.56 -1.31 12.68
C SER A 51 -4.83 -0.86 13.39
N THR A 52 -4.74 -0.61 14.70
CA THR A 52 -5.82 -0.07 15.55
C THR A 52 -5.37 1.19 16.31
N GLY A 53 -4.37 1.89 15.77
CA GLY A 53 -3.76 3.07 16.39
C GLY A 53 -2.51 2.78 17.24
N ASN A 54 -2.36 1.55 17.75
CA ASN A 54 -1.23 1.14 18.60
C ASN A 54 -0.18 0.29 17.84
N GLY A 55 0.22 0.76 16.66
CA GLY A 55 1.16 0.06 15.80
C GLY A 55 0.49 -0.87 14.78
N VAL A 56 1.32 -1.60 14.03
CA VAL A 56 0.90 -2.43 12.90
C VAL A 56 1.33 -3.86 13.15
N ASN A 57 0.43 -4.83 12.96
CA ASN A 57 0.71 -6.25 13.15
C ASN A 57 0.31 -7.05 11.91
N GLY A 58 1.09 -8.06 11.58
CA GLY A 58 0.82 -8.99 10.48
C GLY A 58 0.51 -10.39 11.01
N PHE A 59 -0.54 -10.98 10.48
CA PHE A 59 -1.03 -12.30 10.82
C PHE A 59 -1.10 -13.16 9.55
N THR A 60 -0.66 -14.41 9.62
CA THR A 60 -0.72 -15.34 8.50
C THR A 60 -1.78 -16.39 8.78
N LEU A 61 -2.66 -16.64 7.80
CA LEU A 61 -3.67 -17.68 7.90
C LEU A 61 -3.00 -19.05 7.91
N ASP A 62 -3.25 -19.83 8.96
CA ASP A 62 -3.04 -21.27 8.95
C ASP A 62 -4.31 -21.94 8.39
N PRO A 63 -4.27 -22.49 7.16
CA PRO A 63 -5.45 -23.08 6.54
C PRO A 63 -5.89 -24.40 7.21
N SER A 64 -5.01 -25.05 7.98
CA SER A 64 -5.36 -26.29 8.68
C SER A 64 -6.21 -26.04 9.92
N LEU A 65 -6.01 -24.88 10.57
CA LEU A 65 -6.75 -24.44 11.74
C LEU A 65 -7.90 -23.49 11.38
N GLY A 66 -7.79 -22.79 10.24
CA GLY A 66 -8.72 -21.72 9.86
C GLY A 66 -8.50 -20.42 10.66
N GLU A 67 -7.31 -20.23 11.22
CA GLU A 67 -7.00 -19.12 12.12
C GLU A 67 -5.87 -18.23 11.59
N PHE A 68 -5.96 -16.92 11.85
CA PHE A 68 -4.89 -15.98 11.59
C PHE A 68 -3.92 -15.94 12.78
N ILE A 69 -2.71 -16.45 12.58
CA ILE A 69 -1.67 -16.52 13.60
C ILE A 69 -0.78 -15.28 13.51
N LEU A 70 -0.47 -14.66 14.65
CA LEU A 70 0.45 -13.52 14.70
C LEU A 70 1.85 -13.96 14.27
N THR A 71 2.32 -13.47 13.13
CA THR A 71 3.64 -13.83 12.55
C THR A 71 4.59 -12.65 12.48
N HIS A 72 4.07 -11.41 12.46
CA HIS A 72 4.85 -10.20 12.33
C HIS A 72 4.38 -9.15 13.36
N PRO A 73 4.85 -9.23 14.62
CA PRO A 73 4.48 -8.26 15.65
C PRO A 73 5.15 -6.90 15.40
N ASN A 74 4.43 -5.82 15.66
CA ASN A 74 4.91 -4.43 15.67
C ASN A 74 5.77 -4.06 14.44
N ILE A 75 5.23 -4.29 13.24
CA ILE A 75 5.89 -3.98 11.97
C ILE A 75 6.29 -2.51 11.93
N LYS A 76 7.56 -2.26 11.62
CA LYS A 76 8.12 -0.94 11.33
C LYS A 76 8.75 -0.97 9.95
N ILE A 77 8.39 0.00 9.12
CA ILE A 77 9.02 0.14 7.81
C ILE A 77 10.51 0.49 7.98
N PRO A 78 11.43 -0.13 7.24
CA PRO A 78 12.83 0.27 7.24
C PRO A 78 13.02 1.74 6.83
N ASN A 79 13.86 2.47 7.57
CA ASN A 79 14.13 3.90 7.33
C ASN A 79 14.65 4.22 5.92
N ARG A 80 15.27 3.25 5.25
CA ARG A 80 15.71 3.35 3.85
C ARG A 80 15.52 2.00 3.15
N GLY A 81 14.96 2.03 1.94
CA GLY A 81 14.89 0.84 1.08
C GLY A 81 15.58 1.03 -0.26
N LYS A 82 15.88 -0.10 -0.89
CA LYS A 82 16.58 -0.20 -2.18
C LYS A 82 15.63 -0.42 -3.36
N ILE A 83 14.33 -0.30 -3.14
CA ILE A 83 13.29 -0.59 -4.13
C ILE A 83 12.49 0.68 -4.42
N TYR A 84 12.17 0.89 -5.69
CA TYR A 84 11.10 1.80 -6.10
C TYR A 84 10.07 1.04 -6.92
N SER A 85 8.80 1.40 -6.77
CA SER A 85 7.68 0.69 -7.35
C SER A 85 6.73 1.66 -8.02
N VAL A 86 6.67 1.60 -9.35
CA VAL A 86 5.86 2.51 -10.17
C VAL A 86 5.62 1.86 -11.54
N ASN A 87 4.48 2.17 -12.18
CA ASN A 87 4.24 1.76 -13.56
C ASN A 87 4.97 2.68 -14.55
N GLU A 88 6.17 2.32 -14.97
CA GLU A 88 6.93 3.11 -15.94
C GLU A 88 6.31 3.19 -17.35
N GLY A 89 5.29 2.37 -17.65
CA GLY A 89 4.50 2.53 -18.88
C GLY A 89 3.75 3.87 -18.97
N SER A 90 3.56 4.55 -17.83
CA SER A 90 2.99 5.89 -17.77
C SER A 90 4.03 7.01 -17.88
N ALA A 91 5.32 6.71 -18.08
CA ALA A 91 6.41 7.69 -18.00
C ALA A 91 6.19 8.96 -18.83
N LYS A 92 5.65 8.81 -20.04
CA LYS A 92 5.35 9.93 -20.95
C LYS A 92 4.31 10.93 -20.42
N ASN A 93 3.48 10.52 -19.45
CA ASN A 93 2.39 11.33 -18.92
C ASN A 93 2.73 11.93 -17.54
N TRP A 94 3.87 11.59 -16.96
CA TRP A 94 4.26 12.07 -15.63
C TRP A 94 4.61 13.56 -15.66
N ASP A 95 4.45 14.19 -14.51
CA ASP A 95 4.99 15.52 -14.29
C ASP A 95 6.53 15.49 -14.15
N ALA A 96 7.15 16.67 -14.30
CA ALA A 96 8.60 16.79 -14.24
C ALA A 96 9.19 16.33 -12.89
N PRO A 97 8.59 16.63 -11.72
CA PRO A 97 9.08 16.12 -10.44
C PRO A 97 9.11 14.59 -10.34
N THR A 98 8.03 13.91 -10.77
CA THR A 98 7.96 12.44 -10.76
C THR A 98 9.00 11.83 -11.69
N ALA A 99 9.11 12.33 -12.92
CA ALA A 99 10.09 11.85 -13.88
C ALA A 99 11.52 11.99 -13.33
N LYS A 100 11.86 13.15 -12.76
CA LYS A 100 13.15 13.42 -12.13
C LYS A 100 13.42 12.53 -10.92
N PHE A 101 12.41 12.23 -10.11
CA PHE A 101 12.55 11.31 -8.98
C PHE A 101 12.86 9.88 -9.42
N VAL A 102 12.13 9.37 -10.42
CA VAL A 102 12.37 8.03 -10.98
C VAL A 102 13.74 7.95 -11.64
N GLU A 103 14.16 8.99 -12.36
CA GLU A 103 15.51 9.09 -12.92
C GLU A 103 16.59 9.02 -11.83
N LYS A 104 16.44 9.77 -10.73
CA LYS A 104 17.35 9.69 -9.57
C LYS A 104 17.39 8.30 -8.93
N CYS A 105 16.29 7.55 -8.96
CA CYS A 105 16.28 6.17 -8.47
C CYS A 105 17.14 5.24 -9.35
N LYS A 106 17.16 5.48 -10.66
CA LYS A 106 17.95 4.70 -11.64
C LYS A 106 19.41 5.12 -11.69
N PHE A 107 19.65 6.42 -11.68
CA PHE A 107 20.95 7.06 -11.89
C PHE A 107 21.25 8.05 -10.75
N PRO A 108 21.47 7.55 -9.52
CA PRO A 108 21.84 8.39 -8.40
C PRO A 108 23.17 9.13 -8.66
N GLN A 109 23.23 10.41 -8.29
CA GLN A 109 24.41 11.27 -8.45
C GLN A 109 25.20 11.46 -7.15
N ASP A 110 24.66 10.97 -6.03
CA ASP A 110 25.24 11.11 -4.68
C ASP A 110 26.17 9.94 -4.30
N GLY A 111 26.52 9.08 -5.27
CA GLY A 111 27.34 7.89 -5.05
C GLY A 111 26.59 6.70 -4.42
N SER A 112 25.29 6.85 -4.12
CA SER A 112 24.47 5.73 -3.65
C SER A 112 24.21 4.71 -4.78
N PRO A 113 23.94 3.43 -4.47
CA PRO A 113 23.59 2.45 -5.48
C PRO A 113 22.21 2.74 -6.08
N SER A 114 22.02 2.37 -7.35
CA SER A 114 20.70 2.43 -7.99
C SER A 114 19.68 1.60 -7.24
N LYS A 115 18.42 2.05 -7.25
CA LYS A 115 17.29 1.32 -6.69
C LYS A 115 16.77 0.31 -7.70
N SER A 116 16.36 -0.85 -7.22
CA SER A 116 15.69 -1.88 -8.03
C SER A 116 14.23 -1.51 -8.31
N LEU A 117 13.81 -1.61 -9.57
CA LEU A 117 12.39 -1.53 -9.94
C LEU A 117 11.66 -2.82 -9.55
N ARG A 118 10.54 -2.71 -8.84
CA ARG A 118 9.59 -3.81 -8.63
C ARG A 118 8.17 -3.27 -8.76
N TYR A 119 7.38 -3.80 -9.67
CA TYR A 119 5.99 -3.40 -9.83
C TYR A 119 5.14 -4.64 -10.10
N ILE A 120 4.35 -5.04 -9.11
CA ILE A 120 3.48 -6.22 -9.20
C ILE A 120 2.19 -5.87 -9.95
N GLY A 121 1.75 -4.60 -9.84
CA GLY A 121 0.51 -4.13 -10.46
C GLY A 121 -0.74 -4.36 -9.59
N SER A 122 -0.53 -4.80 -8.35
CA SER A 122 -1.53 -4.95 -7.30
C SER A 122 -1.10 -4.10 -6.12
N MET A 123 -1.89 -3.06 -5.79
CA MET A 123 -1.55 -2.11 -4.74
C MET A 123 -1.23 -2.81 -3.42
N VAL A 124 -2.05 -3.79 -3.02
CA VAL A 124 -1.85 -4.54 -1.77
C VAL A 124 -0.49 -5.23 -1.75
N ALA A 125 -0.10 -5.88 -2.84
CA ALA A 125 1.16 -6.60 -2.92
C ALA A 125 2.37 -5.64 -2.96
N ASP A 126 2.28 -4.55 -3.72
CA ASP A 126 3.35 -3.55 -3.80
C ASP A 126 3.53 -2.80 -2.47
N VAL A 127 2.43 -2.44 -1.78
CA VAL A 127 2.46 -1.80 -0.46
C VAL A 127 2.97 -2.77 0.61
N HIS A 128 2.52 -4.03 0.62
CA HIS A 128 2.99 -5.02 1.60
C HIS A 128 4.49 -5.26 1.50
N ARG A 129 5.04 -5.39 0.29
CA ARG A 129 6.49 -5.46 0.08
C ARG A 129 7.19 -4.20 0.58
N THR A 130 6.67 -3.01 0.25
CA THR A 130 7.25 -1.74 0.72
C THR A 130 7.23 -1.64 2.24
N LEU A 131 6.16 -2.11 2.90
CA LEU A 131 6.04 -2.11 4.35
C LEU A 131 7.12 -2.98 5.03
N LEU A 132 7.40 -4.17 4.48
CA LEU A 132 8.37 -5.11 5.05
C LEU A 132 9.83 -4.80 4.65
N TYR A 133 10.07 -4.45 3.39
CA TYR A 133 11.43 -4.30 2.84
C TYR A 133 11.87 -2.84 2.71
N GLY A 134 10.98 -1.91 3.03
CA GLY A 134 11.18 -0.49 2.80
C GLY A 134 11.21 -0.14 1.32
N GLY A 135 11.51 1.12 1.04
CA GLY A 135 11.56 1.66 -0.31
C GLY A 135 10.37 2.58 -0.53
N ILE A 136 9.91 2.65 -1.78
CA ILE A 136 8.83 3.56 -2.14
C ILE A 136 7.90 2.93 -3.18
N PHE A 137 6.60 3.14 -2.98
CA PHE A 137 5.55 2.86 -3.96
C PHE A 137 4.95 4.18 -4.43
N LEU A 138 4.78 4.33 -5.74
CA LEU A 138 4.23 5.52 -6.36
C LEU A 138 3.07 5.15 -7.28
N TYR A 139 1.97 5.89 -7.12
CA TYR A 139 0.87 5.92 -8.07
C TYR A 139 0.49 7.38 -8.34
N PRO A 140 1.37 8.15 -9.00
CA PRO A 140 1.20 9.59 -9.14
C PRO A 140 0.00 9.91 -10.05
N ALA A 141 -0.47 11.15 -9.96
CA ALA A 141 -1.30 11.73 -11.00
C ALA A 141 -0.54 11.75 -12.33
N ASP A 142 -1.27 11.65 -13.42
CA ASP A 142 -0.72 11.81 -14.76
C ASP A 142 -1.72 12.57 -15.65
N GLN A 143 -1.31 12.93 -16.86
CA GLN A 143 -2.16 13.69 -17.80
C GLN A 143 -3.53 13.02 -18.09
N LYS A 144 -3.64 11.69 -17.95
CA LYS A 144 -4.88 10.93 -18.17
C LYS A 144 -5.69 10.76 -16.87
N SER A 145 -5.05 10.90 -15.72
CA SER A 145 -5.67 10.76 -14.40
C SER A 145 -5.12 11.85 -13.48
N PRO A 146 -5.65 13.09 -13.60
CA PRO A 146 -5.14 14.26 -12.86
C PRO A 146 -5.23 14.13 -11.34
N ASN A 147 -6.14 13.29 -10.84
CA ASN A 147 -6.30 13.00 -9.41
C ASN A 147 -5.69 11.64 -9.02
N GLY A 148 -4.86 11.04 -9.88
CA GLY A 148 -4.42 9.66 -9.73
C GLY A 148 -5.54 8.64 -10.03
N LYS A 149 -5.24 7.36 -9.83
CA LYS A 149 -6.19 6.25 -10.07
C LYS A 149 -6.66 5.55 -8.80
N LEU A 150 -5.87 5.63 -7.72
CA LEU A 150 -6.24 5.03 -6.45
C LEU A 150 -7.39 5.83 -5.82
N ARG A 151 -8.23 5.15 -5.05
CA ARG A 151 -9.37 5.77 -4.36
C ARG A 151 -8.97 6.04 -2.93
N VAL A 152 -9.47 7.15 -2.38
CA VAL A 152 -9.38 7.43 -0.95
C VAL A 152 -10.35 6.49 -0.22
N LEU A 153 -9.94 6.00 0.95
CA LEU A 153 -10.73 5.16 1.85
C LEU A 153 -11.41 5.98 2.92
#